data_AF-A0A7Z6SR27-F1
#
_entry.id   AF-A0A7Z6SR27-F1
#
_cell.length_a   1.000
_cell.length_b   1.000
_cell.length_c   1.000
_cell.angle_alpha   90.00
_cell.angle_beta   90.00
_cell.angle_gamma   90.00
#
_symmetry.space_group_name_H-M   'P 1'
#
loop_
_entity.id
_entity.type
_entity.pdbx_description
1 polymer ?
#
loop_
_entity_poly.entity_id
_entity_poly.type
_entity_poly.pdbx_seq_one_letter_code
_entity_poly.pdbx_strand_id
1 'polypeptide(L)'
;PYILAPKTKIYFWLYQKSVCQSRSLCLKTEYEYNLDLIHVFCKDHNLPNASIKKIAWKLKDKSKERSIIASKLNADVGLLWIGVHMHSGGSSPVLPASHFIELIAILH
;
A
#
# COMPACT_ATOMS: atom_id res chain seq x y z
N PRO A 1 25.76 -4.68 7.81
CA PRO A 1 24.42 -4.11 7.50
C PRO A 1 23.34 -5.18 7.73
N TYR A 2 22.30 -4.87 8.51
CA TYR A 2 21.17 -5.79 8.71
C TYR A 2 20.20 -5.65 7.54
N ILE A 3 19.97 -6.74 6.80
CA ILE A 3 19.11 -6.70 5.61
C ILE A 3 18.05 -7.80 5.75
N LEU A 4 16.80 -7.35 5.93
CA LEU A 4 15.61 -8.16 6.14
C LEU A 4 14.73 -8.07 4.91
N ALA A 5 14.27 -9.20 4.39
CA ALA A 5 13.38 -9.24 3.24
C ALA A 5 12.20 -10.20 3.41
N PRO A 6 11.14 -10.04 2.60
CA PRO A 6 10.08 -11.02 2.55
C PRO A 6 10.60 -12.37 2.03
N LYS A 7 10.26 -13.46 2.72
CA LYS A 7 10.58 -14.85 2.31
C LYS A 7 9.93 -15.24 0.98
N THR A 8 8.91 -14.50 0.58
CA THR A 8 8.10 -14.74 -0.62
C THR A 8 8.74 -14.18 -1.90
N LYS A 9 9.88 -13.47 -1.81
CA LYS A 9 10.61 -12.98 -2.98
C LYS A 9 11.69 -13.97 -3.41
N ILE A 10 11.87 -14.15 -4.72
CA ILE A 10 12.81 -15.12 -5.31
C ILE A 10 14.22 -14.92 -4.74
N TYR A 11 14.71 -13.69 -4.69
CA TYR A 11 16.06 -13.35 -4.23
C TYR A 11 16.22 -13.34 -2.70
N PHE A 12 15.37 -14.05 -1.95
CA PHE A 12 15.40 -14.06 -0.50
C PHE A 12 16.76 -14.55 0.07
N TRP A 13 17.44 -15.49 -0.61
CA TRP A 13 18.73 -16.03 -0.15
C TRP A 13 19.86 -15.00 -0.07
N LEU A 14 19.73 -13.84 -0.73
CA LEU A 14 20.72 -12.75 -0.66
C LEU A 14 20.62 -11.96 0.65
N TYR A 15 19.60 -12.23 1.46
CA TYR A 15 19.36 -11.56 2.72
C TYR A 15 19.78 -12.43 3.90
N GLN A 16 20.32 -11.79 4.93
CA GLN A 16 20.72 -12.47 6.16
C GLN A 16 19.51 -13.04 6.91
N LYS A 17 18.32 -12.44 6.74
CA LYS A 17 17.08 -12.78 7.46
C LYS A 17 15.84 -12.62 6.57
N SER A 18 14.88 -13.53 6.71
CA SER A 18 13.53 -13.44 6.09
C SER A 18 12.43 -13.28 7.13
N VAL A 19 11.36 -12.61 6.73
CA VAL A 19 10.03 -12.79 7.31
C VAL A 19 9.06 -13.27 6.22
N CYS A 20 8.23 -14.28 6.50
CA CYS A 20 7.17 -14.65 5.57
C CYS A 20 6.10 -13.54 5.53
N GLN A 21 5.87 -12.93 4.37
CA GLN A 21 4.85 -11.89 4.19
C GLN A 21 4.10 -12.11 2.88
N SER A 22 2.77 -12.19 2.97
CA SER A 22 1.88 -12.36 1.82
C SER A 22 1.22 -11.03 1.41
N ARG A 23 2.04 -9.99 1.16
CA ARG A 23 1.55 -8.61 0.90
C ARG A 23 0.61 -8.53 -0.30
N SER A 24 0.78 -9.38 -1.32
CA SER A 24 -0.08 -9.43 -2.51
C SER A 24 -1.49 -9.95 -2.23
N LEU A 25 -1.68 -10.75 -1.17
CA LEU A 25 -2.99 -11.26 -0.77
C LEU A 25 -3.74 -10.26 0.11
N CYS A 26 -3.13 -9.13 0.48
CA CYS A 26 -3.74 -8.09 1.32
C CYS A 26 -4.38 -8.62 2.61
N LEU A 27 -3.86 -9.72 3.18
CA LEU A 27 -4.44 -10.39 4.36
C LEU A 27 -4.30 -9.55 5.64
N LYS A 28 -3.32 -8.66 5.66
CA LYS A 28 -3.08 -7.66 6.71
C LYS A 28 -2.96 -6.28 6.06
N THR A 29 -3.16 -5.24 6.84
CA THR A 29 -2.81 -3.87 6.43
C THR A 29 -1.29 -3.74 6.23
N GLU A 30 -0.87 -2.81 5.37
CA GLU A 30 0.56 -2.55 5.14
C GLU A 30 1.29 -2.15 6.44
N TYR A 31 0.59 -1.45 7.33
CA TYR A 31 1.07 -1.14 8.68
C TYR A 31 1.42 -2.40 9.48
N GLU A 32 0.54 -3.42 9.48
CA GLU A 32 0.77 -4.67 10.21
C GLU A 32 1.94 -5.47 9.62
N TYR A 33 2.10 -5.49 8.29
CA TYR A 33 3.29 -6.07 7.67
C TYR A 33 4.58 -5.34 8.07
N ASN A 34 4.54 -4.02 8.25
CA ASN A 34 5.70 -3.27 8.69
C ASN A 34 6.01 -3.51 10.18
N LEU A 35 4.99 -3.69 11.03
CA LEU A 35 5.17 -4.13 12.42
C LEU A 35 5.86 -5.49 12.51
N ASP A 36 5.48 -6.45 11.67
CA ASP A 36 6.12 -7.77 11.65
C ASP A 36 7.63 -7.66 11.41
N LEU A 37 8.08 -6.74 10.54
CA LEU A 37 9.50 -6.48 10.28
C LEU A 37 10.19 -5.85 11.49
N ILE A 38 9.55 -4.86 12.13
CA ILE A 38 10.06 -4.18 13.33
C ILE A 38 10.24 -5.18 14.48
N HIS A 39 9.26 -6.05 14.72
CA HIS A 39 9.36 -7.06 15.78
C HIS A 39 10.52 -8.04 15.56
N VAL A 40 10.73 -8.48 14.31
CA VAL A 40 11.86 -9.37 13.99
C VAL A 40 13.19 -8.65 14.21
N PHE A 41 13.29 -7.39 13.78
CA PHE A 41 14.47 -6.55 14.05
C PHE A 41 14.72 -6.38 15.56
N CYS A 42 13.71 -6.00 16.34
CA CYS A 42 13.85 -5.80 17.79
C CYS A 42 14.30 -7.09 18.48
N LYS A 43 13.69 -8.23 18.12
CA LYS A 43 14.05 -9.55 18.65
C LYS A 43 15.50 -9.91 18.35
N ASP A 44 15.95 -9.72 17.11
CA ASP A 44 17.31 -10.05 16.69
C ASP A 44 18.39 -9.21 17.41
N HIS A 45 18.02 -8.02 17.90
CA HIS A 45 18.91 -7.09 18.62
C HIS A 45 18.68 -7.04 20.14
N ASN A 46 17.85 -7.92 20.72
CA ASN A 46 17.44 -7.88 22.13
C ASN A 46 16.89 -6.51 22.57
N LEU A 47 16.21 -5.81 21.67
CA LEU A 47 15.55 -4.55 21.96
C LEU A 47 14.12 -4.81 22.46
N PRO A 48 13.59 -3.96 23.35
CA PRO A 48 12.19 -4.05 23.73
C PRO A 48 11.31 -3.90 22.47
N ASN A 49 10.27 -4.74 22.37
CA ASN A 49 9.31 -4.61 21.27
C ASN A 49 8.65 -3.23 21.32
N ALA A 50 8.60 -2.56 20.18
CA ALA A 50 7.92 -1.29 20.06
C ALA A 50 6.42 -1.48 20.32
N SER A 51 5.93 -1.02 21.47
CA SER A 51 4.50 -0.88 21.73
C SER A 51 3.99 0.32 20.94
N ILE A 52 3.59 0.09 19.69
CA ILE A 52 3.01 1.14 18.87
C ILE A 52 1.51 1.15 19.13
N LYS A 53 1.02 2.26 19.71
CA LYS A 53 -0.41 2.49 19.85
C LYS A 53 -1.04 2.36 18.47
N LYS A 54 -2.00 1.45 18.31
CA LYS A 54 -2.68 1.23 17.02
C LYS A 54 -3.20 2.57 16.51
N ILE A 55 -2.55 3.11 15.48
CA ILE A 55 -3.02 4.32 14.79
C ILE A 55 -4.19 3.86 13.91
N ALA A 56 -5.36 3.79 14.52
CA ALA A 56 -6.60 3.64 13.76
C ALA A 56 -6.92 5.02 13.19
N TRP A 57 -6.59 5.24 11.92
CA TRP A 57 -7.19 6.36 11.19
C TRP A 57 -8.69 6.15 11.21
N LYS A 58 -9.43 7.09 11.82
CA LYS A 58 -10.88 7.06 11.77
C LYS A 58 -11.25 7.14 10.29
N LEU A 59 -11.88 6.09 9.76
CA LEU A 59 -12.43 6.13 8.42
C LEU A 59 -13.32 7.35 8.33
N LYS A 60 -12.96 8.28 7.45
CA LYS A 60 -13.79 9.44 7.18
C LYS A 60 -15.11 8.95 6.59
N ASP A 61 -16.14 9.76 6.77
CA ASP A 61 -17.45 9.47 6.21
C ASP A 61 -17.35 9.39 4.68
N LYS A 62 -17.39 8.16 4.15
CA LYS A 62 -17.22 7.87 2.73
C LYS A 62 -18.25 8.60 1.88
N SER A 63 -19.48 8.73 2.37
CA SER A 63 -20.56 9.40 1.64
C SER A 63 -20.26 10.89 1.52
N LYS A 64 -19.85 11.51 2.64
CA LYS A 64 -19.46 12.92 2.67
C LYS A 64 -18.25 13.20 1.76
N GLU A 65 -17.21 12.36 1.82
CA GLU A 65 -16.03 12.52 0.95
C GLU A 65 -16.38 12.37 -0.52
N ARG A 66 -17.23 11.39 -0.86
CA ARG A 66 -17.70 11.17 -2.22
C ARG A 66 -18.45 12.39 -2.76
N SER A 67 -19.36 12.98 -1.98
CA SER A 67 -20.07 14.21 -2.38
C SER A 67 -19.12 15.40 -2.59
N ILE A 68 -18.06 15.52 -1.78
CA ILE A 68 -17.05 16.58 -1.95
C ILE A 68 -16.24 16.37 -3.24
N ILE A 69 -15.88 15.14 -3.57
CA ILE A 69 -15.15 14.84 -4.81
C ILE A 69 -16.06 15.07 -6.02
N ALA A 70 -17.33 14.66 -5.92
CA ALA A 70 -18.32 14.83 -6.97
C ALA A 70 -18.52 16.29 -7.33
N SER A 71 -18.67 17.17 -6.33
CA SER A 71 -18.82 18.60 -6.56
C SER A 71 -17.58 19.23 -7.18
N LYS A 72 -16.39 18.80 -6.78
CA LYS A 72 -15.12 19.31 -7.33
C LYS A 72 -14.86 18.88 -8.78
N LEU A 73 -15.24 17.66 -9.12
CA LEU A 73 -14.98 17.07 -10.44
C LEU A 73 -16.19 17.13 -11.38
N ASN A 74 -17.30 17.71 -10.93
CA ASN A 74 -18.59 17.67 -11.60
C ASN A 74 -19.00 16.24 -12.01
N ALA A 75 -18.80 15.30 -11.09
CA ALA A 75 -19.04 13.87 -11.31
C ALA A 75 -20.34 13.42 -10.64
N ASP A 76 -21.05 12.48 -11.27
CA ASP A 76 -22.27 11.91 -10.70
C ASP A 76 -21.95 10.95 -9.55
N VAL A 77 -22.52 11.23 -8.37
CA VAL A 77 -22.39 10.40 -7.16
C VAL A 77 -22.99 9.00 -7.35
N GLY A 78 -23.98 8.85 -8.22
CA GLY A 78 -24.68 7.58 -8.50
C GLY A 78 -23.92 6.59 -9.39
N LEU A 79 -22.88 7.04 -10.10
CA LEU A 79 -22.12 6.18 -11.02
C LEU A 79 -20.92 5.50 -10.36
N LEU A 80 -20.52 4.34 -10.87
CA LEU A 80 -19.26 3.72 -10.45
C LEU A 80 -18.07 4.62 -10.81
N TRP A 81 -17.15 4.83 -9.87
CA TRP A 81 -15.96 5.65 -10.09
C TRP A 81 -14.71 4.79 -10.12
N ILE A 82 -13.88 5.02 -11.13
CA ILE A 82 -12.55 4.42 -11.25
C ILE A 82 -11.52 5.52 -10.99
N GLY A 83 -10.76 5.39 -9.91
CA GLY A 83 -9.66 6.30 -9.57
C GLY A 83 -8.32 5.73 -10.06
N VAL A 84 -7.58 6.50 -10.86
CA VAL A 84 -6.28 6.08 -11.40
C VAL A 84 -5.16 6.91 -10.77
N HIS A 85 -4.27 6.25 -10.04
CA HIS A 85 -3.11 6.86 -9.39
C HIS A 85 -1.85 6.65 -10.23
N MET A 86 -1.49 7.64 -11.03
CA MET A 86 -0.39 7.57 -12.02
C MET A 86 1.02 7.36 -11.41
N HIS A 87 1.20 7.64 -10.11
CA HIS A 87 2.51 7.58 -9.43
C HIS A 87 2.45 6.83 -8.08
N SER A 88 1.58 5.82 -7.98
CA SER A 88 1.53 4.97 -6.77
C SER A 88 2.64 3.91 -6.80
N GLY A 89 2.92 3.26 -5.67
CA GLY A 89 4.14 2.45 -5.43
C GLY A 89 4.43 1.28 -6.38
N GLY A 90 3.61 1.04 -7.41
CA GLY A 90 3.87 0.08 -8.49
C GLY A 90 3.86 0.66 -9.91
N SER A 91 3.46 1.92 -10.11
CA SER A 91 3.48 2.54 -11.45
C SER A 91 4.83 3.19 -11.74
N SER A 92 5.24 3.13 -13.02
CA SER A 92 6.48 3.79 -13.45
C SER A 92 6.36 5.30 -13.25
N PRO A 93 7.32 5.96 -12.57
CA PRO A 93 7.31 7.41 -12.41
C PRO A 93 7.57 8.16 -13.73
N VAL A 94 7.86 7.44 -14.80
CA VAL A 94 8.24 7.99 -16.12
C VAL A 94 7.06 7.93 -17.10
N LEU A 95 5.95 7.27 -16.77
CA LEU A 95 4.80 7.18 -17.66
C LEU A 95 3.99 8.49 -17.65
N PRO A 96 3.77 9.12 -18.83
CA PRO A 96 2.97 10.33 -18.91
C PRO A 96 1.49 10.02 -18.72
N ALA A 97 0.73 11.03 -18.30
CA ALA A 97 -0.72 10.93 -18.12
C ALA A 97 -1.47 10.45 -19.37
N SER A 98 -0.98 10.80 -20.57
CA SER A 98 -1.56 10.38 -21.84
C SER A 98 -1.64 8.86 -22.00
N HIS A 99 -0.61 8.13 -21.55
CA HIS A 99 -0.60 6.67 -21.65
C HIS A 99 -1.61 6.03 -20.70
N PHE A 100 -1.84 6.63 -19.53
CA PHE A 100 -2.89 6.16 -18.62
C PHE A 100 -4.29 6.39 -19.21
N ILE A 101 -4.50 7.53 -19.88
CA ILE A 101 -5.77 7.82 -20.57
C ILE A 101 -6.03 6.78 -21.67
N GLU A 102 -5.04 6.50 -22.50
CA GLU A 102 -5.15 5.50 -23.56
C GLU A 102 -5.42 4.09 -23.00
N LEU A 103 -4.72 3.70 -21.93
CA LEU A 103 -4.95 2.43 -21.26
C LEU A 103 -6.38 2.32 -20.72
N ILE A 104 -6.91 3.38 -20.09
CA ILE A 104 -8.29 3.40 -19.58
C ILE A 104 -9.28 3.23 -20.74
N ALA A 105 -9.05 3.91 -21.86
CA ALA A 105 -9.90 3.81 -23.05
C ALA A 105 -9.89 2.42 -23.71
N ILE A 106 -8.83 1.63 -23.52
CA ILE A 106 -8.75 0.25 -24.03
C ILE A 106 -9.45 -0.74 -23.09
N LEU A 107 -9.40 -0.49 -21.78
CA LEU A 107 -9.89 -1.42 -20.76
C LEU A 107 -11.38 -1.27 -20.41
N HIS A 108 -12.05 -0.23 -20.92
CA HIS A 108 -13.44 0.12 -20.63
C HIS A 108 -14.17 0.52 -21.92
#